data_AF-A0A1F2SBR3-F1
#
_entry.id   AF-A0A1F2SBR3-F1
#
_cell.length_a   1.000
_cell.length_b   1.000
_cell.length_c   1.000
_cell.angle_alpha   90.00
_cell.angle_beta   90.00
_cell.angle_gamma   90.00
#
_symmetry.space_group_name_H-M   'P 1'
#
loop_
_entity.id
_entity.type
_entity.pdbx_description
1 polymer ?
#
loop_
_entity_poly.entity_id
_entity_poly.type
_entity_poly.pdbx_seq_one_letter_code
_entity_poly.pdbx_strand_id
1 'polypeptide(L)'
;MKRLSPEQVQSRKDKAVRFVRDVLDDPERAAEIEDESVEDYAERRKFQILNPTERKKEMATKRELEERIQELEEENEELQGRIDEILEIVSPMDEGDEESEDQADLGED
;
A
#
# COMPACT_ATOMS: atom_id res chain seq x y z
N MET A 1 -22.95 -6.85 3.38
CA MET A 1 -22.78 -7.85 2.30
C MET A 1 -21.68 -8.81 2.71
N LYS A 2 -21.84 -10.13 2.52
CA LYS A 2 -20.83 -11.11 2.98
C LYS A 2 -19.81 -11.35 1.86
N ARG A 3 -18.52 -11.24 2.18
CA ARG A 3 -17.40 -11.45 1.25
C ARG A 3 -16.90 -12.89 1.39
N LEU A 4 -16.80 -13.63 0.29
CA LEU A 4 -16.43 -15.05 0.26
C LEU A 4 -15.50 -15.32 -0.92
N SER A 5 -14.61 -16.30 -0.78
CA SER A 5 -13.86 -16.81 -1.93
C SER A 5 -14.79 -17.63 -2.86
N PRO A 6 -14.43 -17.83 -4.14
CA PRO A 6 -15.18 -18.69 -5.05
C PRO A 6 -15.45 -20.09 -4.47
N GLU A 7 -14.43 -20.70 -3.86
CA GLU A 7 -14.53 -22.01 -3.20
C GLU A 7 -15.54 -22.02 -2.04
N GLN A 8 -15.57 -20.95 -1.24
CA GLN A 8 -16.52 -20.82 -0.15
C GLN A 8 -17.97 -20.64 -0.64
N VAL A 9 -18.15 -20.01 -1.80
CA VAL A 9 -19.47 -19.90 -2.45
C VAL A 9 -19.91 -21.27 -2.96
N GLN A 10 -19.03 -21.98 -3.68
CA GLN A 10 -19.31 -23.34 -4.17
C GLN A 10 -19.70 -24.28 -3.02
N SER A 11 -18.93 -24.29 -1.91
CA SER A 11 -19.25 -25.13 -0.75
C SER A 11 -20.64 -24.82 -0.14
N ARG A 12 -21.10 -23.57 -0.22
CA ARG A 12 -22.45 -23.20 0.24
C ARG A 12 -23.53 -23.58 -0.76
N LYS A 13 -23.24 -23.46 -2.06
CA LYS A 13 -24.11 -23.92 -3.13
C LYS A 13 -24.36 -25.43 -2.98
N ASP A 14 -23.31 -26.23 -2.80
CA ASP A 14 -23.41 -27.68 -2.59
C ASP A 14 -24.26 -28.05 -1.36
N LYS A 15 -24.07 -27.32 -0.26
CA LYS A 15 -24.89 -27.50 0.94
C LYS A 15 -26.35 -27.14 0.70
N ALA A 16 -26.62 -26.11 -0.10
CA ALA A 16 -27.97 -25.74 -0.47
C ALA A 16 -28.63 -26.81 -1.35
N VAL A 17 -27.91 -27.38 -2.32
CA VAL A 17 -28.40 -28.51 -3.14
C VAL A 17 -28.79 -29.69 -2.25
N ARG A 18 -27.89 -30.11 -1.35
CA ARG A 18 -28.18 -31.19 -0.40
C ARG A 18 -29.36 -30.88 0.52
N PHE A 19 -29.45 -29.65 1.02
CA PHE A 19 -30.56 -29.27 1.89
C PHE A 19 -31.90 -29.30 1.14
N VAL A 20 -31.94 -28.75 -0.07
CA VAL A 20 -33.16 -28.69 -0.88
C VAL A 20 -33.60 -30.10 -1.29
N ARG A 21 -32.66 -30.96 -1.68
CA ARG A 21 -32.96 -32.35 -2.03
C ARG A 21 -33.33 -33.20 -0.81
N ASP A 22 -32.51 -33.18 0.24
CA ASP A 22 -32.58 -34.17 1.32
C ASP A 22 -33.48 -33.72 2.49
N VAL A 23 -33.75 -32.41 2.63
CA VAL A 23 -34.56 -31.85 3.73
C VAL A 23 -35.88 -31.27 3.25
N LEU A 24 -35.88 -30.57 2.11
CA LEU A 24 -37.11 -30.02 1.53
C LEU A 24 -37.79 -30.98 0.55
N ASP A 25 -37.16 -32.12 0.25
CA ASP A 25 -37.64 -33.15 -0.68
C ASP A 25 -38.02 -32.59 -2.06
N ASP A 26 -37.24 -31.60 -2.52
CA ASP A 26 -37.47 -30.91 -3.80
C ASP A 26 -36.28 -31.15 -4.75
N PRO A 27 -36.25 -32.31 -5.44
CA PRO A 27 -35.15 -32.68 -6.32
C PRO A 27 -35.06 -31.79 -7.57
N GLU A 28 -36.19 -31.29 -8.06
CA GLU A 28 -36.21 -30.39 -9.24
C GLU A 28 -35.52 -29.07 -8.90
N ARG A 29 -35.88 -28.45 -7.77
CA ARG A 29 -35.24 -27.22 -7.32
C ARG A 29 -33.77 -27.42 -6.96
N ALA A 30 -33.40 -28.60 -6.45
CA ALA A 30 -32.01 -28.92 -6.16
C ALA A 30 -31.16 -28.96 -7.44
N ALA A 31 -31.69 -29.54 -8.53
CA ALA A 31 -31.03 -29.57 -9.84
C ALA A 31 -30.87 -28.17 -10.43
N GLU A 32 -31.89 -27.31 -10.34
CA GLU A 32 -31.79 -25.91 -10.78
C GLU A 32 -30.68 -25.15 -10.05
N ILE A 33 -30.51 -25.40 -8.74
CA ILE A 33 -29.44 -24.78 -7.96
C ILE A 33 -28.09 -25.37 -8.32
N GLU A 34 -28.02 -26.66 -8.66
CA GLU A 34 -26.78 -27.33 -9.09
C GLU A 34 -26.27 -26.79 -10.43
N ASP A 35 -27.18 -26.53 -11.38
CA ASP A 35 -26.87 -26.02 -12.72
C ASP A 35 -26.55 -24.51 -12.74
N GLU A 36 -27.03 -23.74 -11.76
CA GLU A 36 -26.74 -22.30 -11.61
C GLU A 36 -25.22 -22.04 -11.49
N SER A 37 -24.66 -20.99 -12.09
CA SER A 37 -23.22 -20.71 -11.91
C SER A 37 -22.89 -20.28 -10.47
N VAL A 38 -21.60 -20.32 -10.10
CA VAL A 38 -21.16 -19.86 -8.76
C VAL A 38 -21.43 -18.36 -8.59
N GLU A 39 -21.25 -17.62 -9.67
CA GLU A 39 -21.46 -16.19 -9.79
C GLU A 39 -22.94 -15.83 -9.63
N ASP A 40 -23.83 -16.52 -10.35
CA ASP A 40 -25.28 -16.31 -10.26
C ASP A 40 -25.82 -16.67 -8.88
N TYR A 41 -25.33 -17.80 -8.31
CA TYR A 41 -25.67 -18.19 -6.95
C TYR A 41 -25.21 -17.13 -5.93
N ALA A 42 -24.01 -16.57 -6.11
CA ALA A 42 -23.49 -15.51 -5.27
C ALA A 42 -24.33 -14.23 -5.39
N GLU A 43 -24.70 -13.82 -6.60
CA GLU A 43 -25.53 -12.64 -6.85
C GLU A 43 -26.89 -12.77 -6.17
N ARG A 44 -27.59 -13.90 -6.41
CA ARG A 44 -28.89 -14.18 -5.79
C ARG A 44 -28.82 -14.16 -4.26
N ARG A 45 -27.71 -14.63 -3.69
CA ARG A 45 -27.49 -14.66 -2.23
C ARG A 45 -26.78 -13.42 -1.68
N LYS A 46 -26.50 -12.42 -2.51
CA LYS A 46 -25.82 -11.16 -2.16
C LYS A 46 -24.45 -11.41 -1.51
N PHE A 47 -23.72 -12.39 -2.03
CA PHE A 47 -22.32 -12.62 -1.71
C PHE A 47 -21.44 -11.83 -2.69
N GLN A 48 -20.38 -11.24 -2.16
CA GLN A 48 -19.33 -10.65 -2.98
C GLN A 48 -18.22 -11.69 -3.12
N ILE A 49 -17.99 -12.18 -4.34
CA ILE A 49 -16.89 -13.09 -4.63
C ILE A 49 -15.58 -12.28 -4.59
N LEU A 50 -14.72 -12.62 -3.65
CA LEU A 50 -13.37 -12.08 -3.59
C LEU A 50 -12.52 -12.84 -4.59
N ASN A 51 -12.06 -12.15 -5.65
CA ASN A 51 -10.90 -12.64 -6.37
C ASN A 51 -9.75 -12.75 -5.36
N PRO A 52 -8.97 -13.85 -5.38
CA PRO A 52 -7.73 -13.95 -4.61
C PRO A 52 -6.67 -13.02 -5.21
N THR A 53 -6.93 -11.72 -5.21
CA THR A 53 -5.93 -10.70 -5.50
C THR A 53 -5.12 -10.50 -4.23
N GLU A 54 -3.95 -11.14 -4.26
CA GLU A 54 -2.79 -10.99 -3.39
C GLU A 54 -3.06 -11.22 -1.90
N ARG A 55 -2.45 -12.29 -1.36
CA ARG A 55 -2.07 -12.34 0.05
C ARG A 55 -1.54 -10.95 0.40
N LYS A 56 -2.05 -10.34 1.49
CA LYS A 56 -1.51 -9.08 2.03
C LYS A 56 0.01 -9.13 1.84
N LYS A 57 0.58 -8.24 1.02
CA LYS A 57 2.04 -8.04 0.99
C LYS A 57 2.44 -7.97 2.46
N GLU A 58 3.31 -8.87 2.91
CA GLU A 58 3.84 -8.79 4.26
C GLU A 58 4.35 -7.36 4.42
N MET A 59 3.71 -6.63 5.33
CA MET A 59 4.19 -5.29 5.67
C MET A 59 5.56 -5.52 6.29
N ALA A 60 6.58 -4.85 5.76
CA ALA A 60 7.92 -4.87 6.34
C ALA A 60 7.81 -4.63 7.85
N THR A 61 8.51 -5.44 8.61
CA THR A 61 8.54 -5.33 10.06
C THR A 61 9.11 -3.97 10.45
N LYS A 62 8.77 -3.48 11.65
CA LYS A 62 9.30 -2.22 12.17
C LYS A 62 10.84 -2.16 12.06
N ARG A 63 11.52 -3.27 12.34
CA ARG A 63 12.99 -3.36 12.23
C ARG A 63 13.48 -3.19 10.80
N GLU A 64 12.86 -3.86 9.82
CA GLU A 64 13.24 -3.71 8.40
C GLU A 64 13.00 -2.28 7.90
N LEU A 65 11.95 -1.61 8.41
CA LEU A 65 11.70 -0.20 8.13
C LEU A 65 12.76 0.71 8.78
N GLU A 66 13.17 0.43 10.01
CA GLU A 66 14.24 1.18 10.71
C GLU A 66 15.59 1.00 10.02
N GLU A 67 15.96 -0.22 9.63
CA GLU A 67 17.17 -0.49 8.84
C GLU A 67 17.17 0.27 7.51
N ARG A 68 16.02 0.29 6.81
CA ARG A 68 15.89 1.03 5.56
C ARG A 68 15.93 2.55 5.74
N ILE A 69 15.38 3.06 6.84
CA ILE A 69 15.49 4.50 7.18
C ILE A 69 16.95 4.86 7.39
N GLN A 70 17.69 4.07 8.17
CA GLN A 70 19.09 4.32 8.44
C GLN A 70 19.92 4.32 7.15
N GLU A 71 19.74 3.33 6.27
CA GLU A 71 20.43 3.28 4.98
C GLU A 71 20.15 4.52 4.12
N LEU A 72 18.89 4.98 4.10
CA LEU A 72 18.49 6.18 3.36
C LEU A 72 19.02 7.48 4.00
N GLU A 73 19.15 7.53 5.32
CA GLU A 73 19.75 8.67 6.03
C GLU A 73 21.25 8.75 5.73
N GLU A 74 21.97 7.62 5.80
CA GLU A 74 23.40 7.54 5.45
C GLU A 74 23.65 7.95 3.98
N GLU A 75 22.83 7.48 3.04
CA GLU A 75 22.93 7.87 1.63
C GLU A 75 22.66 9.37 1.44
N ASN A 76 21.69 9.95 2.14
CA ASN A 76 21.42 11.38 2.06
C ASN A 76 22.58 12.23 2.61
N GLU A 77 23.20 11.82 3.72
CA GLU A 77 24.37 12.48 4.28
C GLU A 77 25.55 12.44 3.30
N GLU A 78 25.79 11.28 2.67
CA GLU A 78 26.84 11.14 1.66
C GLU A 78 26.58 12.05 0.44
N LEU A 79 25.34 12.07 -0.06
CA LEU A 79 24.95 12.92 -1.19
C LEU A 79 25.10 14.40 -0.88
N GLN A 80 24.74 14.83 0.34
CA GLN A 80 24.92 16.21 0.78
C GLN A 80 26.40 16.58 0.88
N GLY A 81 27.25 15.70 1.42
CA GLY A 81 28.69 15.93 1.45
C GLY A 81 29.31 16.10 0.05
N ARG A 82 28.85 15.33 -0.93
CA ARG A 82 29.28 15.49 -2.33
C ARG A 82 28.79 16.81 -2.94
N ILE A 83 27.60 17.28 -2.56
CA ILE A 83 27.10 18.59 -3.00
C ILE A 83 28.01 19.69 -2.45
N ASP A 84 28.38 19.63 -1.17
CA ASP A 84 29.27 20.60 -0.54
C ASP A 84 30.66 20.62 -1.20
N GLU A 85 31.23 19.44 -1.50
CA GLU A 85 32.49 19.33 -2.25
C GLU A 85 32.41 19.97 -3.64
N ILE A 86 31.31 19.75 -4.36
CA ILE A 86 31.09 20.38 -5.67
C ILE A 86 30.90 21.90 -5.50
N LEU A 87 30.20 22.34 -4.47
CA LEU A 87 30.01 23.77 -4.18
C LEU A 87 31.34 24.45 -3.87
N GLU A 88 32.27 23.79 -3.18
CA GLU A 88 33.62 24.32 -2.96
C GLU A 88 34.38 24.50 -4.29
N ILE A 89 34.25 23.56 -5.22
CA ILE A 89 34.93 23.62 -6.53
C ILE A 89 34.29 24.66 -7.47
N VAL A 90 32.95 24.77 -7.44
CA VAL A 90 32.17 25.61 -8.37
C VAL A 90 32.02 27.03 -7.85
N SER A 91 32.11 27.24 -6.53
CA SER A 91 32.16 28.58 -5.99
C SER A 91 33.44 29.24 -6.52
N PRO A 92 33.34 30.36 -7.26
CA PRO A 92 34.51 31.16 -7.54
C PRO A 92 35.09 31.52 -6.17
N MET A 93 36.38 31.24 -5.96
CA MET A 93 37.10 31.73 -4.78
C MET A 93 36.72 33.19 -4.59
N ASP A 94 36.06 33.50 -3.47
CA ASP A 94 35.90 34.88 -3.01
C ASP A 94 37.31 35.35 -2.63
N GLU A 95 38.08 35.78 -3.64
CA GLU A 95 39.28 36.57 -3.45
C GLU A 95 38.87 37.80 -2.66
N GLY A 96 39.48 37.97 -1.50
CA GLY A 96 39.03 38.93 -0.51
C GLY A 96 39.03 40.38 -0.98
N ASP A 97 38.09 41.14 -0.45
CA ASP A 97 38.23 42.58 -0.26
C ASP A 97 38.28 42.86 1.25
N GLU A 98 39.50 43.01 1.77
CA GLU A 98 39.76 43.72 3.01
C GLU A 98 39.57 45.23 2.79
N GLU A 99 39.02 45.88 3.83
CA GLU A 99 39.00 47.33 4.13
C GLU A 99 38.08 48.28 3.35
N SER A 100 37.10 48.82 4.07
CA SER A 100 37.16 50.24 4.45
C SER A 100 36.37 50.48 5.74
N GLU A 101 37.08 50.79 6.82
CA GLU A 101 36.51 51.56 7.94
C GLU A 101 36.10 52.94 7.38
N ASP A 102 34.81 53.27 7.42
CA ASP A 102 34.40 54.67 7.44
C ASP A 102 33.25 54.86 8.43
N GLN A 103 33.60 55.57 9.50
CA GLN A 103 32.79 56.00 10.61
C GLN A 103 31.77 57.03 10.12
N ALA A 104 30.47 56.77 10.34
CA ALA A 104 29.45 57.82 10.34
C ALA A 104 28.62 57.72 11.62
N ASP A 105 29.17 58.36 12.65
CA ASP A 105 28.42 58.93 13.77
C ASP A 105 27.22 59.72 13.26
N LEU A 106 26.01 59.30 13.63
CA LEU A 106 24.84 60.17 13.68
C LEU A 106 23.98 59.81 14.90
N GLY A 107 24.41 60.34 16.05
CA GLY A 107 23.57 61.26 16.83
C GLY A 107 22.25 60.72 17.39
N GLU A 108 22.29 60.46 18.69
CA GLU A 108 21.14 60.34 19.60
C GLU A 108 20.38 61.69 19.71
N ASP A 109 19.06 61.67 19.50
CA ASP A 109 18.05 62.51 20.17
C ASP A 109 16.63 61.95 19.96
#